data_AF-A0A7C1V8H2-F1
#
_entry.id   AF-A0A7C1V8H2-F1
#
_cell.length_a   1.000
_cell.length_b   1.000
_cell.length_c   1.000
_cell.angle_alpha   90.00
_cell.angle_beta   90.00
_cell.angle_gamma   90.00
#
_symmetry.space_group_name_H-M   'P 1'
#
loop_
_entity.id
_entity.type
_entity.pdbx_description
1 polymer ?
#
loop_
_entity_poly.entity_id
_entity_poly.type
_entity_poly.pdbx_seq_one_letter_code
_entity_poly.pdbx_strand_id
1 'polypeptide(L)'
;MERGDKEKIIELIEEMEEKNSQIEKYISSLAILSRKDLLNEISLDIINNNLLLREIVGTKGKIISGDNQEQVSSDDVIINNILGKIRESPHKIVFFLNEFLDLFHDQISEKDKDVIMKSLKDEKNEAKLKEGMISLANIFNLNL
;
A
#
# COMPACT_ATOMS: atom_id res chain seq x y z
N MET A 1 -25.35 58.68 -7.74
CA MET A 1 -25.37 57.22 -7.62
C MET A 1 -26.35 56.89 -6.52
N GLU A 2 -27.54 56.51 -6.94
CA GLU A 2 -28.73 56.36 -6.09
C GLU A 2 -28.57 55.11 -5.20
N ARG A 3 -29.06 55.17 -3.95
CA ARG A 3 -28.99 54.06 -2.98
C ARG A 3 -29.41 52.70 -3.57
N GLY A 4 -30.38 52.72 -4.48
CA GLY A 4 -30.90 51.52 -5.15
C GLY A 4 -29.89 50.75 -6.02
N ASP A 5 -28.83 51.39 -6.52
CA ASP A 5 -27.79 50.68 -7.28
C ASP A 5 -26.91 49.83 -6.36
N LYS A 6 -26.67 50.28 -5.12
CA LYS A 6 -25.88 49.53 -4.14
C LYS A 6 -26.65 48.34 -3.60
N GLU A 7 -27.95 48.50 -3.37
CA GLU A 7 -28.83 47.42 -2.91
C GLU A 7 -28.93 46.31 -3.96
N LYS A 8 -29.05 46.65 -5.25
CA LYS A 8 -29.00 45.68 -6.35
C LYS A 8 -27.66 44.93 -6.45
N ILE A 9 -26.55 45.63 -6.22
CA ILE A 9 -25.22 45.00 -6.22
C ILE A 9 -25.11 44.00 -5.07
N ILE A 10 -25.65 44.33 -3.89
CA ILE A 10 -25.66 43.43 -2.73
C ILE A 10 -26.53 42.19 -2.99
N GLU A 11 -27.74 42.36 -3.52
CA GLU A 11 -28.60 41.22 -3.91
C GLU A 11 -27.90 40.29 -4.92
N LEU A 12 -27.17 40.87 -5.89
CA LEU A 12 -26.39 40.09 -6.86
C LEU A 12 -25.26 39.30 -6.20
N ILE A 13 -24.57 39.88 -5.21
CA ILE A 13 -23.52 39.20 -4.46
C ILE A 13 -24.13 38.04 -3.65
N GLU A 14 -25.25 38.27 -2.97
CA GLU A 14 -25.95 37.24 -2.20
C GLU A 14 -26.40 36.07 -3.09
N GLU A 15 -26.94 36.35 -4.28
CA GLU A 15 -27.27 35.30 -5.26
C GLU A 15 -26.04 34.51 -5.73
N MET A 16 -24.89 35.18 -5.91
CA MET A 16 -23.65 34.51 -6.30
C MET A 16 -23.12 33.60 -5.20
N GLU A 17 -23.18 34.05 -3.94
CA GLU A 17 -22.75 33.25 -2.79
C GLU A 17 -23.62 32.01 -2.60
N GLU A 18 -24.95 32.17 -2.73
CA GLU A 18 -25.90 31.05 -2.65
C GLU A 18 -25.63 30.02 -3.76
N LYS A 19 -25.40 30.47 -5.01
CA LYS A 19 -25.03 29.58 -6.12
C LYS A 19 -23.69 28.88 -5.89
N ASN A 20 -22.70 29.57 -5.34
CA ASN A 20 -21.41 28.96 -4.99
C ASN A 20 -21.58 27.85 -3.95
N SER A 21 -22.36 28.10 -2.89
CA SER A 21 -22.68 27.11 -1.87
C SER A 21 -23.36 25.87 -2.46
N GLN A 22 -24.25 26.05 -3.42
CA GLN A 22 -24.90 24.94 -4.14
C GLN A 22 -23.90 24.14 -4.99
N ILE A 23 -22.95 24.80 -5.66
CA ILE A 23 -21.90 24.15 -6.44
C ILE A 23 -20.96 23.35 -5.52
N GLU A 24 -20.55 23.91 -4.38
CA GLU A 24 -19.68 23.22 -3.43
C GLU A 24 -20.35 21.96 -2.87
N LYS A 25 -21.64 22.05 -2.50
CA LYS A 25 -22.43 20.89 -2.08
C LYS A 25 -22.50 19.84 -3.18
N TYR A 26 -22.73 20.26 -4.41
CA TYR A 26 -22.78 19.34 -5.56
C TYR A 26 -21.43 18.64 -5.76
N ILE A 27 -20.32 19.39 -5.85
CA ILE A 27 -18.97 18.83 -6.01
C ILE A 27 -18.63 17.87 -4.87
N SER A 28 -18.97 18.23 -3.63
CA SER A 28 -18.72 17.39 -2.46
C SER A 28 -19.55 16.11 -2.47
N SER A 29 -20.71 16.11 -3.13
CA SER A 29 -21.56 14.93 -3.30
C SER A 29 -21.19 14.05 -4.48
N LEU A 30 -20.34 14.55 -5.40
CA LEU A 30 -19.83 13.73 -6.48
C LEU A 30 -18.88 12.70 -5.86
N ALA A 31 -19.26 11.43 -5.95
CA ALA A 31 -18.39 10.29 -5.63
C ALA A 31 -17.32 10.15 -6.73
N ILE A 32 -16.44 11.15 -6.84
CA ILE A 32 -15.30 11.11 -7.75
C ILE A 32 -14.31 10.12 -7.15
N LEU A 33 -14.24 8.94 -7.74
CA LEU A 33 -13.23 7.95 -7.39
C LEU A 33 -11.85 8.60 -7.51
N SER A 34 -11.01 8.37 -6.50
CA SER A 34 -9.62 8.77 -6.63
C SER A 34 -8.99 7.99 -7.78
N ARG A 35 -7.92 8.54 -8.37
CA ARG A 35 -7.14 7.81 -9.38
C ARG A 35 -6.74 6.42 -8.89
N LYS A 36 -6.45 6.27 -7.60
CA LYS A 36 -6.09 4.99 -6.99
C LYS A 36 -7.27 4.01 -6.99
N ASP A 37 -8.46 4.47 -6.63
CA ASP A 37 -9.66 3.63 -6.60
C ASP A 37 -10.02 3.15 -8.01
N LEU A 38 -9.90 4.04 -9.00
CA LEU A 38 -10.13 3.72 -10.40
C LEU A 38 -9.11 2.70 -10.94
N LEU A 39 -7.83 2.84 -10.57
CA LEU A 39 -6.79 1.87 -10.93
C LEU A 39 -7.01 0.51 -10.25
N ASN A 40 -7.49 0.50 -9.01
CA ASN A 40 -7.85 -0.73 -8.31
C ASN A 40 -9.02 -1.45 -8.99
N GLU A 41 -10.06 -0.70 -9.37
CA GLU A 41 -11.23 -1.25 -10.09
C GLU A 41 -10.81 -1.86 -11.43
N ILE A 42 -10.00 -1.14 -12.23
CA ILE A 42 -9.44 -1.65 -13.49
C ILE A 42 -8.61 -2.92 -13.24
N SER A 43 -7.77 -2.92 -12.20
CA SER A 43 -6.93 -4.08 -11.89
C SER A 43 -7.76 -5.30 -11.51
N LEU A 44 -8.80 -5.12 -10.69
CA LEU A 44 -9.73 -6.18 -10.33
C LEU A 44 -10.47 -6.72 -11.54
N ASP A 45 -10.91 -5.83 -12.43
CA ASP A 45 -11.63 -6.23 -13.63
C ASP A 45 -10.73 -7.03 -14.58
N ILE A 46 -9.47 -6.63 -14.76
CA ILE A 46 -8.48 -7.40 -15.52
C ILE A 46 -8.27 -8.80 -14.92
N ILE A 47 -8.11 -8.89 -13.59
CA ILE A 47 -7.88 -10.17 -12.89
C ILE A 47 -9.11 -11.08 -13.02
N ASN A 48 -10.31 -10.54 -12.80
CA ASN A 48 -11.55 -11.32 -12.83
C ASN A 48 -11.86 -11.87 -14.23
N ASN A 49 -11.53 -11.10 -15.27
CA ASN A 49 -11.78 -11.48 -16.66
C ASN A 49 -10.67 -12.35 -17.27
N ASN A 50 -9.58 -12.63 -16.54
CA ASN A 50 -8.47 -13.43 -17.03
C ASN A 50 -8.23 -14.66 -16.13
N LEU A 51 -8.59 -15.85 -16.63
CA LEU A 51 -8.54 -17.10 -15.86
C LEU A 51 -7.15 -17.39 -15.26
N LEU A 52 -6.09 -17.14 -16.02
CA LEU A 52 -4.71 -17.32 -15.56
C LEU A 52 -4.35 -16.39 -14.40
N LEU A 53 -4.74 -15.11 -14.48
CA LEU A 53 -4.51 -14.15 -13.41
C LEU A 53 -5.37 -14.48 -12.18
N ARG A 54 -6.61 -14.95 -12.39
CA ARG A 54 -7.49 -15.39 -11.32
C ARG A 54 -6.94 -16.61 -10.57
N GLU A 55 -6.25 -17.52 -11.23
CA GLU A 55 -5.59 -18.67 -10.59
C GLU A 55 -4.32 -18.26 -9.82
N ILE A 56 -3.52 -17.36 -10.38
CA ILE A 56 -2.32 -16.80 -9.73
C ILE A 56 -2.70 -16.03 -8.47
N VAL A 57 -3.77 -15.24 -8.53
CA VAL A 57 -4.28 -14.44 -7.40
C VAL A 57 -5.11 -15.30 -6.43
N GLY A 58 -5.94 -16.21 -6.95
CA GLY A 58 -6.85 -17.07 -6.17
C GLY A 58 -6.16 -18.16 -5.34
N THR A 59 -4.86 -18.39 -5.52
CA THR A 59 -4.05 -19.27 -4.67
C THR A 59 -3.23 -18.52 -3.60
N LYS A 60 -3.13 -17.18 -3.70
CA LYS A 60 -2.49 -16.31 -2.70
C LYS A 60 -3.42 -15.19 -2.27
N GLY A 61 -4.29 -15.50 -1.32
CA GLY A 61 -4.98 -14.52 -0.49
C GLY A 61 -6.28 -13.99 -1.07
N LYS A 62 -7.35 -14.05 -0.27
CA LYS A 62 -8.56 -13.27 -0.48
C LYS A 62 -8.16 -11.82 -0.73
N ILE A 63 -8.51 -11.27 -1.89
CA ILE A 63 -8.68 -9.83 -2.03
C ILE A 63 -9.92 -9.52 -1.18
N ILE A 64 -9.69 -9.13 0.06
CA ILE A 64 -10.75 -8.74 0.99
C ILE A 64 -11.24 -7.38 0.54
N SER A 65 -12.40 -7.35 -0.10
CA SER A 65 -13.29 -6.20 -0.06
C SER A 65 -13.59 -5.91 1.41
N GLY A 66 -13.16 -4.77 1.92
CA GLY A 66 -13.47 -4.37 3.28
C GLY A 66 -12.67 -3.16 3.72
N ASP A 67 -13.39 -2.06 3.95
CA ASP A 67 -12.97 -0.92 4.75
C ASP A 67 -12.09 -1.36 5.94
N ASN A 68 -11.05 -0.57 6.21
CA ASN A 68 -10.15 -0.66 7.37
C ASN A 68 -9.05 -1.72 7.34
N GLN A 69 -8.18 -1.72 6.33
CA GLN A 69 -6.83 -2.27 6.52
C GLN A 69 -5.77 -1.21 6.26
N GLU A 70 -4.98 -0.98 7.31
CA GLU A 70 -3.72 -0.27 7.31
C GLU A 70 -2.96 -0.55 6.00
N GLN A 71 -2.42 0.51 5.39
CA GLN A 71 -1.61 0.42 4.19
C GLN A 71 -0.50 -0.63 4.42
N VAL A 72 -0.70 -1.85 3.92
CA VAL A 72 0.33 -2.89 3.91
C VAL A 72 1.43 -2.34 3.02
N SER A 73 2.57 -1.97 3.60
CA SER A 73 3.70 -1.45 2.84
C SER A 73 4.20 -2.52 1.86
N SER A 74 4.82 -2.09 0.76
CA SER A 74 5.50 -2.97 -0.21
C SER A 74 6.44 -3.96 0.48
N ASP A 75 7.10 -3.50 1.54
CA ASP A 75 8.07 -4.25 2.32
C ASP A 75 7.39 -5.38 3.08
N ASP A 76 6.20 -5.13 3.63
CA ASP A 76 5.44 -6.14 4.35
C ASP A 76 4.96 -7.25 3.39
N VAL A 77 4.61 -6.91 2.15
CA VAL A 77 4.29 -7.91 1.11
C VAL A 77 5.49 -8.80 0.78
N ILE A 78 6.68 -8.21 0.63
CA ILE A 78 7.92 -8.96 0.32
C ILE A 78 8.31 -9.85 1.48
N ILE A 79 8.30 -9.32 2.70
CA ILE A 79 8.61 -10.07 3.92
C ILE A 79 7.64 -11.25 4.08
N ASN A 80 6.33 -11.01 3.92
CA ASN A 80 5.33 -12.08 3.99
C ASN A 80 5.54 -13.15 2.89
N ASN A 81 6.00 -12.78 1.70
CA ASN A 81 6.32 -13.74 0.62
C ASN A 81 7.54 -14.60 0.98
N ILE A 82 8.61 -14.00 1.52
CA ILE A 82 9.80 -14.72 1.98
C ILE A 82 9.44 -15.68 3.13
N LEU A 83 8.65 -15.21 4.10
CA LEU A 83 8.16 -16.05 5.20
C LEU A 83 7.30 -17.22 4.68
N GLY A 84 6.45 -16.97 3.68
CA GLY A 84 5.69 -18.02 3.00
C GLY A 84 6.59 -19.10 2.40
N LYS A 85 7.64 -18.70 1.68
CA LYS A 85 8.64 -19.64 1.13
C LYS A 85 9.36 -20.44 2.22
N ILE A 86 9.73 -19.79 3.32
CA ILE A 86 10.37 -20.46 4.48
C ILE A 86 9.41 -21.47 5.10
N ARG A 87 8.12 -21.13 5.24
CA ARG A 87 7.10 -22.04 5.78
C ARG A 87 6.91 -23.28 4.90
N GLU A 88 6.91 -23.11 3.58
CA GLU A 88 6.78 -24.20 2.61
C GLU A 88 8.05 -25.05 2.52
N SER A 89 9.23 -24.47 2.71
CA SER A 89 10.51 -25.15 2.62
C SER A 89 11.50 -24.71 3.72
N PRO A 90 11.29 -25.15 4.98
CA PRO A 90 12.09 -24.68 6.13
C PRO A 90 13.58 -25.01 6.02
N HIS A 91 13.92 -26.13 5.37
CA HIS A 91 15.29 -26.55 5.12
C HIS A 91 16.07 -25.59 4.20
N LYS A 92 15.38 -24.69 3.49
CA LYS A 92 15.96 -23.65 2.62
C LYS A 92 15.94 -22.26 3.28
N ILE A 93 15.71 -22.16 4.59
CA ILE A 93 15.63 -20.87 5.30
C ILE A 93 16.81 -19.95 4.99
N VAL A 94 18.04 -20.47 5.01
CA VAL A 94 19.25 -19.68 4.70
C VAL A 94 19.21 -19.11 3.27
N PHE A 95 18.71 -19.88 2.31
CA PHE A 95 18.58 -19.42 0.93
C PHE A 95 17.59 -18.27 0.81
N PHE A 96 16.41 -18.38 1.44
CA PHE A 96 15.39 -17.33 1.39
C PHE A 96 15.77 -16.09 2.19
N LEU A 97 16.49 -16.25 3.30
CA LEU A 97 17.04 -15.12 4.03
C LEU A 97 18.14 -14.41 3.25
N ASN A 98 18.97 -15.14 2.48
CA ASN A 98 19.94 -14.51 1.57
C ASN A 98 19.22 -13.71 0.49
N GLU A 99 18.17 -14.28 -0.12
CA GLU A 99 17.33 -13.58 -1.11
C GLU A 99 16.76 -12.26 -0.53
N PHE A 100 16.35 -12.25 0.74
CA PHE A 100 15.93 -11.03 1.43
C PHE A 100 17.09 -10.06 1.68
N LEU A 101 18.25 -10.55 2.16
CA LEU A 101 19.39 -9.69 2.46
C LEU A 101 20.03 -9.08 1.21
N ASP A 102 19.91 -9.72 0.06
CA ASP A 102 20.38 -9.20 -1.22
C ASP A 102 19.58 -7.98 -1.71
N LEU A 103 18.37 -7.76 -1.18
CA LEU A 103 17.63 -6.52 -1.42
C LEU A 103 18.36 -5.29 -0.86
N PHE A 104 19.27 -5.48 0.09
CA PHE A 104 20.05 -4.41 0.72
C PHE A 104 21.49 -4.30 0.17
N HIS A 105 21.78 -4.86 -1.00
CA HIS A 105 23.15 -4.97 -1.52
C HIS A 105 23.95 -3.66 -1.56
N ASP A 106 23.28 -2.52 -1.70
CA ASP A 106 23.91 -1.20 -1.71
C ASP A 106 24.09 -0.60 -0.31
N GLN A 107 23.40 -1.13 0.71
CA GLN A 107 23.33 -0.57 2.07
C GLN A 107 24.10 -1.38 3.11
N ILE A 108 24.26 -2.70 2.92
CA ILE A 108 24.95 -3.58 3.87
C ILE A 108 26.12 -4.32 3.22
N SER A 109 27.24 -4.40 3.95
CA SER A 109 28.39 -5.17 3.48
C SER A 109 28.12 -6.67 3.58
N GLU A 110 28.84 -7.48 2.80
CA GLU A 110 28.77 -8.94 2.87
C GLU A 110 29.10 -9.47 4.29
N LYS A 111 29.98 -8.79 5.03
CA LYS A 111 30.28 -9.14 6.43
C LYS A 111 29.09 -8.88 7.35
N ASP A 112 28.35 -7.80 7.12
CA ASP A 112 27.15 -7.48 7.91
C ASP A 112 26.01 -8.45 7.58
N LYS A 113 25.87 -8.82 6.30
CA LYS A 113 24.94 -9.88 5.87
C LYS A 113 25.19 -11.19 6.61
N ASP A 114 26.45 -11.63 6.72
CA ASP A 114 26.81 -12.85 7.45
C ASP A 114 26.43 -12.79 8.94
N VAL A 115 26.56 -11.63 9.57
CA VAL A 115 26.18 -11.42 10.99
C VAL A 115 24.66 -11.45 11.15
N ILE A 116 23.93 -10.74 10.29
CA ILE A 116 22.47 -10.71 10.28
C ILE A 116 21.89 -12.09 9.97
N MET A 117 22.47 -12.81 9.01
CA MET A 117 22.08 -14.17 8.66
C MET A 117 22.19 -15.10 9.87
N LYS A 118 23.26 -14.99 10.66
CA LYS A 118 23.45 -15.78 11.88
C LYS A 118 22.40 -15.48 12.95
N SER A 119 21.90 -14.25 13.04
CA SER A 119 20.87 -13.91 14.03
C SER A 119 19.47 -14.37 13.61
N LEU A 120 19.16 -14.36 12.31
CA LEU A 120 17.83 -14.70 11.80
C LEU A 120 17.61 -16.20 11.54
N LYS A 121 18.64 -16.92 11.06
CA LYS A 121 18.46 -18.32 10.59
C LYS A 121 18.06 -19.32 11.69
N ASP A 122 18.38 -19.02 12.94
CA ASP A 122 18.14 -19.89 14.09
C ASP A 122 16.84 -19.50 14.84
N GLU A 123 16.15 -18.44 14.41
CA GLU A 123 14.87 -18.02 14.98
C GLU A 123 13.76 -18.96 14.53
N LYS A 124 13.21 -19.71 15.49
CA LYS A 124 12.15 -20.72 15.25
C LYS A 124 10.75 -20.11 15.31
N ASN A 125 10.62 -18.91 15.88
CA ASN A 125 9.36 -18.20 15.96
C ASN A 125 9.18 -17.29 14.75
N GLU A 126 8.25 -17.67 13.87
CA GLU A 126 7.94 -16.93 12.64
C GLU A 126 7.57 -15.45 12.90
N ALA A 127 6.86 -15.15 13.99
CA ALA A 127 6.49 -13.77 14.32
C ALA A 127 7.71 -12.92 14.70
N LYS A 128 8.67 -13.50 15.44
CA LYS A 128 9.93 -12.84 15.78
C LYS A 128 10.82 -12.67 14.56
N LEU A 129 10.84 -13.67 13.68
CA LEU A 129 11.55 -13.58 12.40
C LEU A 129 10.98 -12.43 11.55
N LYS A 130 9.65 -12.34 11.46
CA LYS A 130 8.95 -11.24 10.78
C LYS A 130 9.34 -9.88 11.37
N GLU A 131 9.28 -9.74 12.69
CA GLU A 131 9.64 -8.49 13.38
C GLU A 131 11.10 -8.08 13.10
N GLY A 132 12.02 -9.05 13.11
CA GLY A 132 13.42 -8.83 12.75
C GLY A 132 13.58 -8.35 11.30
N MET A 133 12.88 -8.97 10.35
CA MET A 133 12.91 -8.56 8.94
C MET A 133 12.32 -7.16 8.72
N ILE A 134 11.21 -6.83 9.38
CA ILE A 134 10.61 -5.48 9.32
C ILE A 134 11.57 -4.45 9.89
N SER A 135 12.20 -4.76 11.02
CA SER A 135 13.17 -3.86 11.65
C SER A 135 14.34 -3.57 10.70
N LEU A 136 14.84 -4.59 9.99
CA LEU A 136 15.90 -4.41 9.00
C LEU A 136 15.44 -3.56 7.81
N ALA A 137 14.24 -3.83 7.27
CA ALA A 137 13.67 -3.04 6.18
C ALA A 137 13.54 -1.56 6.54
N ASN A 138 13.10 -1.27 7.78
CA ASN A 138 12.99 0.10 8.30
C ASN A 138 14.36 0.76 8.53
N ILE A 139 15.35 0.04 9.09
CA ILE A 139 16.68 0.59 9.38
C ILE A 139 17.41 0.95 8.10
N PHE A 140 17.37 0.06 7.12
CA PHE A 140 18.12 0.22 5.88
C PHE A 140 17.32 0.93 4.78
N ASN A 141 16.09 1.39 5.10
CA ASN A 141 15.15 2.02 4.18
C ASN A 141 15.09 1.24 2.87
N LEU A 142 14.44 0.08 2.91
CA LEU A 142 14.24 -0.79 1.75
C LEU A 142 13.59 0.01 0.61
N ASN A 143 14.41 0.61 -0.24
CA ASN A 143 13.98 1.39 -1.38
C ASN A 143 13.76 0.41 -2.54
N LEU A 144 12.53 -0.05 -2.71
CA LEU A 144 12.09 -0.78 -3.90
C LEU A 144 11.60 0.16 -5.00
#